data_AF-A0A6B2H775-F1
#
_entry.id   AF-A0A6B2H775-F1
#
_cell.length_a   1.000
_cell.length_b   1.000
_cell.length_c   1.000
_cell.angle_alpha   90.00
_cell.angle_beta   90.00
_cell.angle_gamma   90.00
#
_symmetry.space_group_name_H-M   'P 1'
#
loop_
_entity.id
_entity.type
_entity.pdbx_description
1 polymer ?
#
loop_
_entity_poly.entity_id
_entity_poly.type
_entity_poly.pdbx_seq_one_letter_code
_entity_poly.pdbx_strand_id
1 'polypeptide(L)'
;MKTFLYKALTLSLVSFIFASCDQEIEAEVKPMTASATKNFGTVPGTTIINFSETTGFVNEVKVKKDSYTTLPVKIKATRMTNDRSMSENAALLYDTSKPDKKNAGYTAVNQGPFRLGNVLTVGAPRGNSATINDKGGSIELDFASFGTVVMRGLYIVDIDENERGSTLELLDASGQVIYKQELPVTGAYAYQPLVLGPGVAGVAKLRVNFKTTNGKGGSGAIDVIQFCPGSVCR
;
A
#
# COMPACT_ATOMS: atom_id res chain seq x y z
N MET A 1 -18.37 -88.85 8.02
CA MET A 1 -19.82 -89.21 8.08
C MET A 1 -20.58 -87.97 8.55
N LYS A 2 -21.80 -87.72 8.04
CA LYS A 2 -22.47 -86.38 8.00
C LYS A 2 -21.76 -85.45 6.97
N THR A 3 -22.35 -84.78 5.96
CA THR A 3 -23.72 -84.25 5.65
C THR A 3 -24.13 -83.05 6.53
N PHE A 4 -24.74 -81.95 6.08
CA PHE A 4 -25.20 -81.39 4.77
C PHE A 4 -24.90 -79.84 4.74
N LEU A 5 -25.35 -78.91 3.86
CA LEU A 5 -26.36 -78.82 2.78
C LEU A 5 -26.01 -77.68 1.77
N TYR A 6 -26.85 -77.43 0.75
CA TYR A 6 -26.74 -76.32 -0.24
C TYR A 6 -27.30 -74.96 0.25
N LYS A 7 -26.81 -73.85 -0.35
CA LYS A 7 -27.49 -72.55 -0.73
C LYS A 7 -26.49 -71.37 -0.67
N ALA A 8 -26.58 -70.30 -1.46
CA ALA A 8 -27.36 -70.00 -2.67
C ALA A 8 -26.66 -68.87 -3.47
N LEU A 9 -27.12 -68.63 -4.71
CA LEU A 9 -26.65 -67.54 -5.58
C LEU A 9 -27.19 -66.18 -5.14
N THR A 10 -26.36 -65.14 -5.13
CA THR A 10 -26.80 -63.73 -5.23
C THR A 10 -25.81 -62.90 -6.03
N LEU A 11 -26.29 -62.29 -7.12
CA LEU A 11 -25.54 -61.28 -7.88
C LEU A 11 -25.56 -59.94 -7.11
N SER A 12 -24.46 -59.20 -7.14
CA SER A 12 -24.45 -57.77 -6.83
C SER A 12 -23.73 -57.03 -7.95
N LEU A 13 -24.50 -56.26 -8.74
CA LEU A 13 -24.00 -55.48 -9.86
C LEU A 13 -23.61 -54.08 -9.34
N VAL A 14 -22.33 -53.86 -9.04
CA VAL A 14 -21.85 -52.56 -8.58
C VAL A 14 -21.70 -51.61 -9.78
N SER A 15 -22.75 -50.84 -10.04
CA SER A 15 -22.76 -49.79 -11.04
C SER A 15 -21.82 -48.65 -10.64
N PHE A 16 -20.64 -48.57 -11.28
CA PHE A 16 -19.78 -47.40 -11.19
C PHE A 16 -20.44 -46.22 -11.93
N ILE A 17 -21.14 -45.38 -11.17
CA ILE A 17 -21.56 -44.06 -11.62
C ILE A 17 -20.30 -43.20 -11.69
N PHE A 18 -19.81 -42.93 -12.90
CA PHE A 18 -18.80 -41.91 -13.13
C PHE A 18 -19.42 -40.55 -12.84
N ALA A 19 -19.22 -40.05 -11.61
CA ALA A 19 -19.44 -38.65 -11.30
C ALA A 19 -18.42 -37.84 -12.12
N SER A 20 -18.89 -37.24 -13.22
CA SER A 20 -18.11 -36.26 -13.98
C SER A 20 -17.96 -35.02 -13.12
N CYS A 21 -16.92 -34.99 -12.29
CA CYS A 21 -16.42 -33.74 -11.75
C CYS A 21 -15.91 -32.93 -12.95
N ASP A 22 -16.64 -31.89 -13.34
CA ASP A 22 -16.03 -30.79 -14.06
C ASP A 22 -14.88 -30.30 -13.20
N GLN A 23 -13.65 -30.57 -13.64
CA GLN A 23 -12.50 -29.88 -13.08
C GLN A 23 -12.64 -28.43 -13.50
N GLU A 24 -12.99 -27.55 -12.56
CA GLU A 24 -12.75 -26.12 -12.73
C GLU A 24 -11.29 -25.97 -13.16
N ILE A 25 -11.08 -25.45 -14.37
CA ILE A 25 -9.75 -25.25 -14.90
C ILE A 25 -9.13 -24.14 -14.06
N GLU A 26 -8.34 -24.51 -13.05
CA GLU A 26 -7.51 -23.57 -12.30
C GLU A 26 -6.73 -22.73 -13.30
N ALA A 27 -7.10 -21.44 -13.40
CA ALA A 27 -6.58 -20.58 -14.44
C ALA A 27 -5.07 -20.44 -14.24
N GLU A 28 -4.29 -21.00 -15.17
CA GLU A 28 -2.83 -21.07 -15.09
C GLU A 28 -2.26 -19.68 -14.77
N VAL A 29 -1.85 -19.50 -13.51
CA VAL A 29 -1.33 -18.22 -13.01
C VAL A 29 0.07 -18.04 -13.58
N LYS A 30 0.13 -17.55 -14.83
CA LYS A 30 1.37 -17.28 -15.54
C LYS A 30 2.28 -16.44 -14.64
N PRO A 31 3.50 -16.90 -14.32
CA PRO A 31 4.38 -16.18 -13.42
C PRO A 31 4.64 -14.78 -13.99
N MET A 32 4.34 -13.74 -13.21
CA MET A 32 4.43 -12.36 -13.66
C MET A 32 5.84 -12.06 -14.21
N THR A 33 5.92 -11.82 -15.52
CA THR A 33 7.18 -11.53 -16.19
C THR A 33 7.82 -10.27 -15.60
N ALA A 34 9.16 -10.26 -15.54
CA ALA A 34 9.93 -9.27 -14.78
C ALA A 34 9.63 -7.80 -15.15
N SER A 35 9.85 -6.91 -14.18
CA SER A 35 9.54 -5.47 -14.24
C SER A 35 8.04 -5.14 -14.13
N ALA A 36 7.40 -5.64 -13.08
CA ALA A 36 6.11 -5.13 -12.63
C ALA A 36 6.28 -3.68 -12.10
N THR A 37 6.07 -2.69 -12.97
CA THR A 37 5.97 -1.28 -12.56
C THR A 37 4.92 -1.14 -11.47
N LYS A 38 5.25 -0.46 -10.37
CA LYS A 38 4.37 -0.32 -9.20
C LYS A 38 3.11 0.49 -9.56
N ASN A 39 2.06 -0.17 -10.03
CA ASN A 39 0.83 0.43 -10.55
C ASN A 39 -0.38 -0.35 -10.05
N PHE A 40 -1.50 0.34 -9.83
CA PHE A 40 -2.83 -0.25 -9.58
C PHE A 40 -3.47 -0.87 -10.84
N GLY A 41 -2.66 -1.42 -11.74
CA GLY A 41 -3.03 -1.58 -13.15
C GLY A 41 -3.23 -0.23 -13.86
N THR A 42 -3.71 -0.29 -15.10
CA THR A 42 -3.99 0.90 -15.93
C THR A 42 -5.48 1.25 -15.88
N VAL A 43 -5.86 2.08 -14.91
CA VAL A 43 -7.18 2.75 -14.91
C VAL A 43 -7.07 4.00 -15.81
N PRO A 44 -7.88 4.14 -16.88
CA PRO A 44 -7.92 5.35 -17.69
C PRO A 44 -8.18 6.61 -16.84
N GLY A 45 -7.73 7.76 -17.34
CA GLY A 45 -7.91 9.05 -16.66
C GLY A 45 -7.15 9.22 -15.33
N THR A 46 -6.44 8.20 -14.82
CA THR A 46 -5.67 8.31 -13.57
C THR A 46 -4.26 8.84 -13.77
N THR A 47 -3.83 9.61 -12.78
CA THR A 47 -2.46 10.05 -12.54
C THR A 47 -1.88 9.21 -11.40
N ILE A 48 -0.59 8.88 -11.48
CA ILE A 48 0.16 8.17 -10.43
C ILE A 48 1.32 9.05 -9.96
N ILE A 49 1.46 9.21 -8.64
CA ILE A 49 2.70 9.65 -8.00
C ILE A 49 3.50 8.41 -7.65
N ASN A 50 4.71 8.29 -8.21
CA ASN A 50 5.74 7.40 -7.70
C ASN A 50 6.90 8.23 -7.13
N PHE A 51 7.71 7.64 -6.25
CA PHE A 51 8.81 8.34 -5.57
C PHE A 51 10.21 7.93 -6.07
N SER A 52 10.27 7.07 -7.09
CA SER A 52 11.48 6.38 -7.56
C SER A 52 12.62 7.26 -8.08
N GLU A 53 12.36 8.54 -8.37
CA GLU A 53 13.36 9.45 -8.98
C GLU A 53 14.13 10.30 -7.95
N THR A 54 13.68 10.38 -6.69
CA THR A 54 14.25 11.29 -5.68
C THR A 54 14.33 10.66 -4.28
N THR A 55 15.31 11.09 -3.49
CA THR A 55 15.61 10.58 -2.13
C THR A 55 15.93 11.72 -1.18
N GLY A 56 15.71 11.54 0.13
CA GLY A 56 15.95 12.57 1.14
C GLY A 56 14.69 13.34 1.52
N PHE A 57 14.84 14.45 2.24
CA PHE A 57 13.69 15.25 2.69
C PHE A 57 13.04 16.02 1.53
N VAL A 58 11.69 15.99 1.46
CA VAL A 58 10.90 16.59 0.38
C VAL A 58 9.75 17.46 0.91
N ASN A 59 9.42 18.52 0.20
CA ASN A 59 8.32 19.44 0.49
C ASN A 59 7.22 19.44 -0.60
N GLU A 60 7.47 18.85 -1.75
CA GLU A 60 6.53 18.66 -2.85
C GLU A 60 7.04 17.56 -3.80
N VAL A 61 6.13 17.03 -4.63
CA VAL A 61 6.46 16.30 -5.86
C VAL A 61 5.80 16.99 -7.05
N LYS A 62 6.49 17.01 -8.20
CA LYS A 62 5.96 17.55 -9.46
C LYS A 62 5.22 16.46 -10.23
N VAL A 63 3.95 16.70 -10.54
CA VAL A 63 3.04 15.69 -11.08
C VAL A 63 2.42 16.18 -12.39
N LYS A 64 2.51 15.38 -13.45
CA LYS A 64 1.89 15.69 -14.74
C LYS A 64 0.37 15.58 -14.63
N LYS A 65 -0.34 16.67 -14.93
CA LYS A 65 -1.81 16.72 -15.03
C LYS A 65 -2.26 16.36 -16.45
N ASP A 66 -1.51 16.82 -17.44
CA ASP A 66 -1.74 16.61 -18.87
C ASP A 66 -0.40 16.74 -19.63
N SER A 67 -0.43 16.73 -20.97
CA SER A 67 0.77 16.79 -21.82
C SER A 67 1.60 18.06 -21.70
N TYR A 68 1.03 19.15 -21.15
CA TYR A 68 1.65 20.47 -21.08
C TYR A 68 1.77 20.99 -19.64
N THR A 69 0.86 20.58 -18.74
CA THR A 69 0.78 21.07 -17.37
C THR A 69 1.37 20.08 -16.37
N THR A 70 2.39 20.53 -15.64
CA THR A 70 2.92 19.84 -14.45
C THR A 70 2.63 20.70 -13.21
N LEU A 71 2.01 20.11 -12.19
CA LEU A 71 1.57 20.80 -10.97
C LEU A 71 2.23 20.18 -9.73
N PRO A 72 2.51 20.97 -8.69
CA PRO A 72 3.02 20.42 -7.44
C PRO A 72 1.89 19.81 -6.59
N VAL A 73 2.13 18.63 -6.04
CA VAL A 73 1.44 18.15 -4.83
C VAL A 73 2.41 18.40 -3.68
N LYS A 74 2.02 19.26 -2.73
CA LYS A 74 2.89 19.58 -1.58
C LYS A 74 2.86 18.43 -0.59
N ILE A 75 3.97 18.20 0.11
CA ILE A 75 4.12 17.14 1.09
C ILE A 75 4.59 17.76 2.41
N LYS A 76 3.87 17.46 3.50
CA LYS A 76 4.30 17.75 4.87
C LYS A 76 4.19 16.48 5.69
N ALA A 77 5.28 16.02 6.31
CA ALA A 77 5.19 15.06 7.40
C ALA A 77 5.45 15.72 8.75
N THR A 78 4.77 15.20 9.77
CA THR A 78 4.87 15.62 11.17
C THR A 78 5.45 14.46 11.95
N ARG A 79 6.68 14.60 12.46
CA ARG A 79 7.33 13.57 13.29
C ARG A 79 6.85 13.68 14.73
N MET A 80 6.54 12.54 15.36
CA MET A 80 6.36 12.46 16.82
C MET A 80 7.67 12.09 17.51
N THR A 81 7.89 12.63 18.70
CA THR A 81 9.02 12.29 19.59
C THR A 81 8.61 12.54 21.03
N ASN A 82 8.64 11.52 21.88
CA ASN A 82 8.16 11.56 23.28
C ASN A 82 6.77 12.22 23.41
N ASP A 83 5.82 11.71 22.61
CA ASP A 83 4.43 12.16 22.50
C ASP A 83 4.24 13.64 22.11
N ARG A 84 5.29 14.30 21.61
CA ARG A 84 5.26 15.67 21.08
C ARG A 84 5.45 15.69 19.57
N SER A 85 4.69 16.57 18.92
CA SER A 85 4.80 16.89 17.50
C SER A 85 5.99 17.82 17.25
N MET A 86 6.79 17.51 16.24
CA MET A 86 7.89 18.36 15.75
C MET A 86 7.37 19.31 14.66
N SER A 87 7.80 20.58 14.71
CA SER A 87 7.36 21.64 13.78
C SER A 87 8.00 21.57 12.38
N GLU A 88 9.17 20.94 12.28
CA GLU A 88 9.91 20.73 11.03
C GLU A 88 9.19 19.74 10.11
N ASN A 89 9.23 19.98 8.79
CA ASN A 89 8.73 19.01 7.81
C ASN A 89 9.64 17.76 7.80
N ALA A 90 9.10 16.65 8.26
CA ALA A 90 9.81 15.38 8.37
C ALA A 90 9.68 14.47 7.13
N ALA A 91 9.04 14.93 6.04
CA ALA A 91 8.71 14.04 4.91
C ALA A 91 9.96 13.55 4.19
N LEU A 92 10.19 12.24 4.20
CA LEU A 92 11.41 11.59 3.72
C LEU A 92 11.08 10.59 2.62
N LEU A 93 11.75 10.73 1.47
CA LEU A 93 11.83 9.67 0.47
C LEU A 93 13.02 8.76 0.81
N TYR A 94 12.71 7.56 1.29
CA TYR A 94 13.67 6.58 1.79
C TYR A 94 14.00 5.53 0.73
N ASP A 95 15.27 5.36 0.40
CA ASP A 95 15.77 4.37 -0.56
C ASP A 95 15.82 2.97 0.08
N THR A 96 14.75 2.20 -0.08
CA THR A 96 14.64 0.81 0.38
C THR A 96 15.60 -0.14 -0.36
N SER A 97 16.21 0.28 -1.47
CA SER A 97 17.24 -0.51 -2.18
C SER A 97 18.64 -0.34 -1.57
N LYS A 98 18.85 0.68 -0.73
CA LYS A 98 20.07 0.92 0.05
C LYS A 98 19.76 1.16 1.53
N PRO A 99 19.08 0.21 2.22
CA PRO A 99 18.59 0.44 3.57
C PRO A 99 19.75 0.54 4.58
N ASP A 100 19.57 1.36 5.60
CA ASP A 100 20.50 1.43 6.72
C ASP A 100 20.35 0.21 7.66
N LYS A 101 21.32 0.03 8.56
CA LYS A 101 21.39 -1.12 9.48
C LYS A 101 20.12 -1.39 10.31
N LYS A 102 19.30 -0.38 10.64
CA LYS A 102 18.02 -0.60 11.34
C LYS A 102 16.96 -1.26 10.46
N ASN A 103 16.97 -0.95 9.16
CA ASN A 103 15.90 -1.23 8.21
C ASN A 103 16.32 -2.28 7.15
N ALA A 104 17.36 -3.08 7.46
CA ALA A 104 18.03 -3.96 6.49
C ALA A 104 17.13 -5.04 5.86
N GLY A 105 15.95 -5.32 6.42
CA GLY A 105 14.98 -6.27 5.86
C GLY A 105 14.49 -5.89 4.45
N TYR A 106 14.43 -4.61 4.11
CA TYR A 106 14.12 -4.14 2.75
C TYR A 106 15.07 -4.70 1.66
N THR A 107 16.26 -5.17 2.03
CA THR A 107 17.22 -5.82 1.11
C THR A 107 16.60 -7.06 0.47
N ALA A 108 15.89 -7.90 1.25
CA ALA A 108 15.25 -9.12 0.75
C ALA A 108 14.06 -8.78 -0.16
N VAL A 109 13.28 -7.75 0.20
CA VAL A 109 12.12 -7.31 -0.58
C VAL A 109 12.54 -6.81 -1.96
N ASN A 110 13.61 -6.00 -2.05
CA ASN A 110 14.11 -5.48 -3.32
C ASN A 110 14.89 -6.49 -4.18
N GLN A 111 15.14 -7.70 -3.68
CA GLN A 111 15.64 -8.82 -4.50
C GLN A 111 14.51 -9.56 -5.25
N GLY A 112 13.24 -9.35 -4.87
CA GLY A 112 12.09 -9.97 -5.51
C GLY A 112 11.74 -9.41 -6.91
N PRO A 113 10.72 -9.98 -7.57
CA PRO A 113 10.22 -9.52 -8.87
C PRO A 113 9.52 -8.15 -8.79
N PHE A 114 9.06 -7.77 -7.60
CA PHE A 114 8.58 -6.43 -7.26
C PHE A 114 9.64 -5.71 -6.42
N ARG A 115 9.87 -4.42 -6.67
CA ARG A 115 10.88 -3.62 -5.95
C ARG A 115 10.26 -2.36 -5.37
N LEU A 116 10.42 -2.16 -4.06
CA LEU A 116 9.92 -0.98 -3.36
C LEU A 116 10.72 0.29 -3.69
N GLY A 117 12.00 0.21 -4.10
CA GLY A 117 12.77 1.38 -4.52
C GLY A 117 12.72 2.50 -3.48
N ASN A 118 12.22 3.68 -3.83
CA ASN A 118 11.95 4.75 -2.86
C ASN A 118 10.49 4.71 -2.38
N VAL A 119 10.29 4.97 -1.08
CA VAL A 119 8.97 5.12 -0.42
C VAL A 119 8.92 6.42 0.40
N LEU A 120 7.74 7.01 0.57
CA LEU A 120 7.51 8.23 1.35
C LEU A 120 7.13 7.88 2.80
N THR A 121 7.96 8.30 3.75
CA THR A 121 7.80 8.00 5.19
C THR A 121 8.03 9.25 6.07
N VAL A 122 7.80 9.10 7.37
CA VAL A 122 8.21 10.06 8.40
C VAL A 122 9.70 9.86 8.68
N GLY A 123 10.52 10.86 8.39
CA GLY A 123 11.97 10.83 8.60
C GLY A 123 12.42 11.40 9.94
N ALA A 124 13.58 10.92 10.40
CA ALA A 124 14.35 11.52 11.48
C ALA A 124 15.81 11.77 11.02
N PRO A 125 16.47 12.85 11.48
CA PRO A 125 17.89 13.07 11.25
C PRO A 125 18.74 12.10 12.08
N ARG A 126 19.87 11.65 11.52
CA ARG A 126 20.78 10.68 12.13
C ARG A 126 22.24 11.01 11.78
N GLY A 127 22.77 12.03 12.43
CA GLY A 127 24.04 12.64 12.01
C GLY A 127 23.86 13.29 10.64
N ASN A 128 24.72 12.95 9.69
CA ASN A 128 24.72 13.55 8.34
C ASN A 128 23.75 12.87 7.35
N SER A 129 22.91 11.94 7.80
CA SER A 129 21.91 11.27 6.96
C SER A 129 20.51 11.27 7.59
N ALA A 130 19.51 10.87 6.82
CA ALA A 130 18.14 10.66 7.29
C ALA A 130 17.85 9.16 7.47
N THR A 131 16.95 8.82 8.39
CA THR A 131 16.45 7.47 8.68
C THR A 131 14.93 7.49 8.79
N ILE A 132 14.28 6.33 8.61
CA ILE A 132 12.89 6.14 9.03
C ILE A 132 12.76 6.45 10.53
N ASN A 133 11.69 7.15 10.93
CA ASN A 133 11.35 7.47 12.31
C ASN A 133 10.50 6.36 12.96
N ASP A 134 11.01 5.68 13.99
CA ASP A 134 10.33 4.55 14.63
C ASP A 134 9.36 4.95 15.76
N LYS A 135 8.76 6.16 15.69
CA LYS A 135 8.01 6.79 16.81
C LYS A 135 6.65 7.38 16.41
N GLY A 136 6.18 7.08 15.20
CA GLY A 136 4.89 7.58 14.70
C GLY A 136 4.94 9.02 14.20
N GLY A 137 3.78 9.47 13.70
CA GLY A 137 3.66 10.75 13.02
C GLY A 137 2.52 10.77 12.03
N SER A 138 2.55 11.74 11.11
CA SER A 138 1.64 11.77 9.98
C SER A 138 2.32 12.30 8.73
N ILE A 139 1.77 11.96 7.55
CA ILE A 139 2.16 12.50 6.25
C ILE A 139 0.90 13.07 5.61
N GLU A 140 0.92 14.34 5.25
CA GLU A 140 -0.15 15.05 4.54
C GLU A 140 0.33 15.45 3.15
N LEU A 141 -0.43 15.05 2.12
CA LEU A 141 -0.26 15.50 0.74
C LEU A 141 -1.39 16.46 0.38
N ASP A 142 -1.03 17.64 -0.11
CA ASP A 142 -1.93 18.73 -0.47
C ASP A 142 -2.02 18.88 -2.00
N PHE A 143 -3.22 18.61 -2.52
CA PHE A 143 -3.57 18.59 -3.93
C PHE A 143 -4.21 19.91 -4.38
N ALA A 144 -4.19 21.00 -3.59
CA ALA A 144 -4.86 22.26 -3.92
C ALA A 144 -4.50 22.85 -5.29
N SER A 145 -3.30 22.55 -5.84
CA SER A 145 -2.91 22.91 -7.21
C SER A 145 -3.86 22.34 -8.29
N PHE A 146 -4.52 21.22 -8.01
CA PHE A 146 -5.53 20.55 -8.84
C PHE A 146 -6.97 20.99 -8.50
N GLY A 147 -7.15 21.83 -7.46
CA GLY A 147 -8.45 22.09 -6.83
C GLY A 147 -8.82 20.95 -5.88
N THR A 148 -9.49 19.93 -6.43
CA THR A 148 -9.74 18.65 -5.75
C THR A 148 -9.52 17.48 -6.73
N VAL A 149 -9.31 16.29 -6.19
CA VAL A 149 -9.08 15.06 -6.95
C VAL A 149 -10.08 13.96 -6.56
N VAL A 150 -10.20 12.93 -7.40
CA VAL A 150 -10.79 11.65 -7.00
C VAL A 150 -9.67 10.70 -6.60
N MET A 151 -9.52 10.42 -5.30
CA MET A 151 -8.50 9.49 -4.81
C MET A 151 -8.90 8.04 -5.09
N ARG A 152 -8.03 7.24 -5.72
CA ARG A 152 -8.30 5.85 -6.11
C ARG A 152 -7.58 4.82 -5.26
N GLY A 153 -6.38 5.13 -4.77
CA GLY A 153 -5.63 4.24 -3.88
C GLY A 153 -4.20 4.68 -3.63
N LEU A 154 -3.55 3.99 -2.69
CA LEU A 154 -2.12 4.13 -2.38
C LEU A 154 -1.55 2.81 -1.89
N TYR A 155 -0.26 2.56 -2.12
CA TYR A 155 0.42 1.44 -1.48
C TYR A 155 0.77 1.83 -0.05
N ILE A 156 0.42 0.95 0.88
CA ILE A 156 0.80 1.02 2.29
C ILE A 156 1.97 0.05 2.50
N VAL A 157 2.98 0.45 3.26
CA VAL A 157 4.24 -0.28 3.43
C VAL A 157 4.62 -0.28 4.91
N ASP A 158 5.11 -1.42 5.41
CA ASP A 158 5.77 -1.57 6.72
C ASP A 158 4.92 -1.09 7.92
N ILE A 159 3.65 -1.50 7.94
CA ILE A 159 2.75 -1.35 9.10
C ILE A 159 2.81 -2.63 9.94
N ASP A 160 3.38 -2.52 11.14
CA ASP A 160 3.47 -3.62 12.11
C ASP A 160 2.27 -3.70 13.09
N GLU A 161 2.30 -4.67 14.01
CA GLU A 161 1.24 -4.88 15.00
C GLU A 161 1.16 -3.75 16.06
N ASN A 162 2.28 -3.06 16.34
CA ASN A 162 2.31 -1.90 17.21
C ASN A 162 1.71 -0.65 16.51
N GLU A 163 1.64 -0.66 15.18
CA GLU A 163 1.01 0.37 14.34
C GLU A 163 -0.50 0.18 14.13
N ARG A 164 -1.10 -0.91 14.63
CA ARG A 164 -2.56 -1.16 14.54
C ARG A 164 -3.37 0.04 15.05
N GLY A 165 -4.35 0.50 14.28
CA GLY A 165 -5.05 1.78 14.48
C GLY A 165 -4.41 2.98 13.77
N SER A 166 -3.37 2.78 12.96
CA SER A 166 -2.93 3.77 11.96
C SER A 166 -4.04 4.01 10.93
N THR A 167 -4.16 5.23 10.39
CA THR A 167 -5.33 5.61 9.56
C THR A 167 -4.97 6.37 8.30
N LEU A 168 -5.71 6.07 7.22
CA LEU A 168 -5.90 6.97 6.09
C LEU A 168 -7.08 7.92 6.40
N GLU A 169 -6.86 9.21 6.21
CA GLU A 169 -7.88 10.26 6.23
C GLU A 169 -7.83 11.02 4.90
N LEU A 170 -8.96 11.21 4.24
CA LEU A 170 -9.07 12.09 3.08
C LEU A 170 -9.93 13.29 3.46
N LEU A 171 -9.46 14.48 3.11
CA LEU A 171 -10.04 15.74 3.55
C LEU A 171 -10.40 16.62 2.35
N ASP A 172 -11.49 17.36 2.49
CA ASP A 172 -11.94 18.35 1.51
C ASP A 172 -11.14 19.66 1.59
N ALA A 173 -11.56 20.66 0.80
CA ALA A 173 -10.96 21.99 0.78
C ALA A 173 -11.19 22.81 2.07
N SER A 174 -12.15 22.44 2.92
CA SER A 174 -12.36 23.06 4.24
C SER A 174 -11.49 22.44 5.34
N GLY A 175 -10.92 21.25 5.08
CA GLY A 175 -10.21 20.45 6.08
C GLY A 175 -11.11 19.50 6.86
N GLN A 176 -12.36 19.31 6.45
CA GLN A 176 -13.24 18.27 6.96
C GLN A 176 -12.80 16.90 6.42
N VAL A 177 -12.72 15.90 7.30
CA VAL A 177 -12.48 14.50 6.92
C VAL A 177 -13.74 13.96 6.24
N ILE A 178 -13.66 13.71 4.92
CA ILE A 178 -14.75 13.16 4.10
C ILE A 178 -14.66 11.64 3.93
N TYR A 179 -13.51 11.05 4.26
CA TYR A 179 -13.32 9.60 4.28
C TYR A 179 -12.24 9.22 5.30
N LYS A 180 -12.44 8.11 6.03
CA LYS A 180 -11.47 7.57 6.97
C LYS A 180 -11.48 6.05 6.98
N GLN A 181 -10.31 5.43 6.99
CA GLN A 181 -10.12 3.98 7.08
C GLN A 181 -8.89 3.66 7.97
N GLU A 182 -8.97 2.58 8.76
CA GLU A 182 -7.79 1.98 9.41
C GLU A 182 -6.92 1.23 8.38
N LEU A 183 -5.61 1.44 8.44
CA LEU A 183 -4.66 0.76 7.56
C LEU A 183 -4.57 -0.73 7.92
N PRO A 184 -4.46 -1.64 6.94
CA PRO A 184 -4.13 -3.03 7.23
C PRO A 184 -2.72 -3.13 7.83
N VAL A 185 -2.55 -4.03 8.79
CA VAL A 185 -1.22 -4.47 9.26
C VAL A 185 -0.60 -5.31 8.15
N THR A 186 0.40 -4.76 7.45
CA THR A 186 1.10 -5.44 6.35
C THR A 186 2.12 -6.45 6.88
N GLY A 187 2.65 -6.20 8.08
CA GLY A 187 3.86 -6.85 8.58
C GLY A 187 5.13 -6.12 8.14
N ALA A 188 6.24 -6.44 8.82
CA ALA A 188 7.52 -5.76 8.67
C ALA A 188 8.09 -5.89 7.25
N TYR A 189 8.50 -4.75 6.67
CA TYR A 189 9.00 -4.59 5.30
C TYR A 189 8.05 -4.99 4.16
N ALA A 190 6.85 -5.52 4.48
CA ALA A 190 5.85 -5.90 3.51
C ALA A 190 5.05 -4.69 3.01
N TYR A 191 4.25 -4.89 1.96
CA TYR A 191 3.42 -3.85 1.36
C TYR A 191 2.06 -4.39 0.91
N GLN A 192 1.05 -3.52 0.85
CA GLN A 192 -0.28 -3.85 0.37
C GLN A 192 -0.91 -2.68 -0.42
N PRO A 193 -1.51 -2.94 -1.60
CA PRO A 193 -2.32 -1.93 -2.30
C PRO A 193 -3.63 -1.66 -1.54
N LEU A 194 -3.85 -0.42 -1.12
CA LEU A 194 -5.12 0.04 -0.55
C LEU A 194 -5.98 0.68 -1.66
N VAL A 195 -6.97 -0.06 -2.16
CA VAL A 195 -7.87 0.33 -3.26
C VAL A 195 -9.18 0.90 -2.71
N LEU A 196 -9.56 2.10 -3.13
CA LEU A 196 -10.76 2.81 -2.64
C LEU A 196 -12.00 2.59 -3.54
N GLY A 197 -12.11 1.42 -4.16
CA GLY A 197 -13.20 1.05 -5.08
C GLY A 197 -13.38 2.04 -6.24
N PRO A 198 -14.55 2.72 -6.37
CA PRO A 198 -14.77 3.74 -7.40
C PRO A 198 -13.94 5.01 -7.17
N GLY A 199 -13.42 5.20 -5.96
CA GLY A 199 -12.66 6.37 -5.52
C GLY A 199 -13.48 7.35 -4.69
N VAL A 200 -12.76 8.17 -3.92
CA VAL A 200 -13.34 9.23 -3.09
C VAL A 200 -13.13 10.57 -3.79
N ALA A 201 -14.22 11.22 -4.18
CA ALA A 201 -14.20 12.52 -4.87
C ALA A 201 -14.13 13.70 -3.87
N GLY A 202 -13.74 14.89 -4.37
CA GLY A 202 -13.70 16.12 -3.56
C GLY A 202 -12.48 16.24 -2.63
N VAL A 203 -11.50 15.34 -2.77
CA VAL A 203 -10.29 15.30 -1.93
C VAL A 203 -9.38 16.47 -2.29
N ALA A 204 -9.16 17.39 -1.35
CA ALA A 204 -8.10 18.39 -1.45
C ALA A 204 -6.81 17.90 -0.77
N LYS A 205 -6.92 17.02 0.24
CA LYS A 205 -5.78 16.48 0.99
C LYS A 205 -5.91 15.00 1.30
N LEU A 206 -4.80 14.29 1.21
CA LEU A 206 -4.64 12.94 1.77
C LEU A 206 -3.76 13.04 3.00
N ARG A 207 -4.18 12.48 4.13
CA ARG A 207 -3.36 12.33 5.33
C ARG A 207 -3.26 10.87 5.72
N VAL A 208 -2.06 10.42 6.07
CA VAL A 208 -1.84 9.13 6.74
C VAL A 208 -1.28 9.39 8.12
N ASN A 209 -1.88 8.81 9.14
CA ASN A 209 -1.46 8.92 10.53
C ASN A 209 -0.89 7.57 10.98
N PHE A 210 0.41 7.53 11.26
CA PHE A 210 1.13 6.35 11.76
C PHE A 210 1.12 6.36 13.28
N LYS A 211 0.39 5.42 13.86
CA LYS A 211 0.28 5.25 15.32
C LYS A 211 1.53 4.55 15.86
N THR A 212 1.85 4.80 17.12
CA THR A 212 2.88 4.07 17.87
C THR A 212 2.22 3.47 19.12
N THR A 213 2.62 2.27 19.52
CA THR A 213 2.10 1.60 20.72
C THR A 213 3.26 1.30 21.66
N ASN A 214 3.19 1.82 22.89
CA ASN A 214 4.29 1.73 23.88
C ASN A 214 5.66 2.22 23.35
N GLY A 215 5.65 3.25 22.48
CA GLY A 215 6.85 3.79 21.83
C GLY A 215 7.50 2.88 20.78
N LYS A 216 6.77 1.86 20.30
CA LYS A 216 7.17 0.93 19.22
C LYS A 216 6.26 1.12 18.01
N GLY A 217 6.81 0.89 16.83
CA GLY A 217 6.12 1.14 15.57
C GLY A 217 5.91 2.63 15.30
N GLY A 218 5.41 2.91 14.10
CA GLY A 218 5.21 4.24 13.54
C GLY A 218 6.24 4.59 12.46
N SER A 219 6.87 3.55 11.89
CA SER A 219 7.88 3.53 10.83
C SER A 219 7.28 3.37 9.43
N GLY A 220 5.98 3.10 9.34
CA GLY A 220 5.29 2.87 8.08
C GLY A 220 5.51 3.94 7.02
N ALA A 221 5.30 3.53 5.77
CA ALA A 221 5.51 4.36 4.60
C ALA A 221 4.35 4.21 3.60
N ILE A 222 4.30 5.13 2.66
CA ILE A 222 3.38 5.11 1.52
C ILE A 222 4.11 5.26 0.21
N ASP A 223 3.49 4.73 -0.85
CA ASP A 223 4.04 4.71 -2.20
C ASP A 223 2.87 4.67 -3.20
N VAL A 224 3.16 4.89 -4.50
CA VAL A 224 2.19 4.76 -5.61
C VAL A 224 0.83 5.40 -5.31
N ILE A 225 0.72 6.73 -5.28
CA ILE A 225 -0.58 7.37 -5.01
C ILE A 225 -1.33 7.56 -6.32
N GLN A 226 -2.45 6.88 -6.51
CA GLN A 226 -3.30 6.96 -7.70
C GLN A 226 -4.53 7.83 -7.46
N PHE A 227 -4.77 8.80 -8.35
CA PHE A 227 -5.93 9.68 -8.31
C PHE A 227 -6.33 10.15 -9.72
N CYS A 228 -7.54 10.70 -9.87
CA CYS A 228 -7.98 11.37 -11.10
C CYS A 228 -7.93 12.89 -10.91
N PRO A 229 -7.26 13.65 -11.79
CA PRO A 229 -7.26 15.12 -11.75
C PRO A 229 -8.67 15.70 -11.91
N GLY A 230 -9.15 16.44 -10.90
CA GLY A 230 -10.51 17.00 -10.87
C GLY A 230 -11.54 16.07 -10.20
N SER A 231 -12.82 16.37 -10.41
CA SER A 231 -13.93 15.79 -9.64
C SER A 231 -14.48 14.45 -10.16
N VAL A 232 -14.00 13.94 -11.31
CA VAL A 232 -14.54 12.74 -11.96
C VAL A 232 -13.42 11.93 -12.60
N CYS A 233 -13.39 10.61 -12.36
CA CYS A 233 -12.60 9.67 -13.16
C CYS A 233 -13.36 9.34 -14.47
N ARG A 234 -12.66 9.36 -15.61
CA ARG A 234 -13.19 9.04 -16.94
C ARG A 234 -12.54 7.79 -17.49
#